data_AF-A0A0F9CUX3-F1
#
_entry.id   AF-A0A0F9CUX3-F1
#
_cell.length_a   1.000
_cell.length_b   1.000
_cell.length_c   1.000
_cell.angle_alpha   90.00
_cell.angle_beta   90.00
_cell.angle_gamma   90.00
#
_symmetry.space_group_name_H-M   'P 1'
#
loop_
_entity.id
_entity.type
_entity.pdbx_description
1 polymer ?
#
loop_
_entity_poly.entity_id
_entity_poly.type
_entity_poly.pdbx_seq_one_letter_code
_entity_poly.pdbx_strand_id
1 'polypeptide(L)'
;CMICHMHQPNMFMNTFLGYTMWDYESDAPHMWPEKQQYPSHAENRKVLDRNPEGAAPRGKWADVEFLKKVWDNNDKMNDTQFADYHGHGWNFRAIFKRDRKGNLLDAEGEKVSDDDPEKSDKAVHMSSIHLDVGMHCVDCHFSQDNHGNGHIYGEVALAVEIDCKDCHGTAKELPNLMTSGPAALEGGADLSLLRTPDGRRRFQWIGDDLFQRSALYPDKEWKLSLVKNSVTPGHSEYNEKAARAKLMSKDTEKQNWGADVPADQLAHSYDDMECYTCHTSWTTSCGGCHLPIEANAKTERHHYEGGESRNYATYNPQVARNQVFMLGRRGPAKGGKIAPTRSTSALVLSSTNSNREKIYIQQPPIAASGYSSQAFNPHFAHTVRKTETKTCSDCHIAKDNDNNAIMAQLLMQGTNFINFVGYNAWVGGDGEVSAVQVTEWDEPQAVIGSYLHKYAYPDWYQKHLDNMMVLNNAHQHSAGVANCLQLRGEYLFVAEGADGVQVYDVAGIANKGISQRIITAPFSALGHDAHVSTANASCIALPSNQPINPL
;
A
#
# COMPACT_ATOMS: atom_id res chain seq x y z
N CYS A 1 1.94 -22.34 -4.54
CA CYS A 1 1.49 -20.95 -4.79
C CYS A 1 2.53 -19.90 -4.38
N MET A 2 3.12 -19.94 -3.17
CA MET A 2 4.11 -18.93 -2.74
C MET A 2 5.35 -18.82 -3.65
N ILE A 3 5.72 -19.89 -4.34
CA ILE A 3 6.88 -19.93 -5.24
C ILE A 3 6.63 -19.14 -6.55
N CYS A 4 5.37 -18.93 -6.96
CA CYS A 4 5.05 -18.35 -8.27
C CYS A 4 4.73 -16.84 -8.24
N HIS A 5 4.48 -16.22 -7.09
CA HIS A 5 3.93 -14.85 -6.99
C HIS A 5 4.60 -13.95 -5.94
N MET A 6 5.84 -14.21 -5.56
CA MET A 6 6.55 -13.38 -4.57
C MET A 6 7.41 -12.33 -5.26
N HIS A 7 6.82 -11.22 -5.72
CA HIS A 7 7.59 -10.12 -6.34
C HIS A 7 7.49 -8.77 -5.62
N GLN A 8 6.60 -8.62 -4.64
CA GLN A 8 6.56 -7.46 -3.75
C GLN A 8 6.05 -7.87 -2.36
N PRO A 9 6.61 -7.31 -1.26
CA PRO A 9 6.16 -7.60 0.11
C PRO A 9 4.72 -7.13 0.38
N ASN A 10 4.14 -6.33 -0.53
CA ASN A 10 2.79 -5.78 -0.45
C ASN A 10 1.83 -6.39 -1.50
N MET A 11 2.16 -7.58 -2.01
CA MET A 11 1.33 -8.33 -2.98
C MET A 11 0.21 -9.14 -2.29
N PHE A 12 -0.78 -9.52 -3.10
CA PHE A 12 -2.08 -10.12 -2.75
C PHE A 12 -2.06 -11.32 -1.80
N MET A 13 -0.95 -12.07 -1.74
CA MET A 13 -0.86 -13.27 -0.89
C MET A 13 -0.76 -12.93 0.60
N ASN A 14 0.02 -11.92 0.96
CA ASN A 14 0.21 -11.55 2.36
C ASN A 14 -1.11 -11.02 2.94
N THR A 15 -1.83 -10.22 2.18
CA THR A 15 -3.12 -9.68 2.58
C THR A 15 -4.19 -10.77 2.73
N PHE A 16 -4.22 -11.79 1.86
CA PHE A 16 -5.08 -12.97 2.06
C PHE A 16 -4.83 -13.65 3.41
N LEU A 17 -3.55 -13.75 3.80
CA LEU A 17 -3.10 -14.27 5.08
C LEU A 17 -3.30 -13.30 6.26
N GLY A 18 -3.72 -12.06 6.03
CA GLY A 18 -3.85 -11.05 7.08
C GLY A 18 -2.52 -10.46 7.53
N TYR A 19 -1.51 -10.43 6.67
CA TYR A 19 -0.18 -9.90 6.94
C TYR A 19 0.20 -8.74 6.02
N THR A 20 1.02 -7.82 6.52
CA THR A 20 1.68 -6.76 5.74
C THR A 20 3.16 -6.70 6.09
N MET A 21 3.97 -6.02 5.28
CA MET A 21 5.37 -5.78 5.63
C MET A 21 5.51 -5.10 7.00
N TRP A 22 6.48 -5.56 7.79
CA TRP A 22 6.85 -4.93 9.05
C TRP A 22 7.40 -3.51 8.81
N ASP A 23 7.10 -2.58 9.72
CA ASP A 23 7.37 -1.14 9.58
C ASP A 23 8.74 -0.69 10.09
N TYR A 24 9.60 -1.66 10.44
CA TYR A 24 10.92 -1.48 11.07
C TYR A 24 10.90 -0.95 12.52
N GLU A 25 9.74 -0.58 13.04
CA GLU A 25 9.62 0.22 14.25
C GLU A 25 8.92 -0.53 15.39
N SER A 26 7.80 -1.19 15.09
CA SER A 26 7.06 -1.98 16.08
C SER A 26 7.99 -3.10 16.61
N ASP A 27 8.17 -3.17 17.94
CA ASP A 27 9.12 -4.10 18.58
C ASP A 27 10.58 -4.01 18.10
N ALA A 28 11.01 -2.82 17.62
CA ALA A 28 12.38 -2.54 17.18
C ALA A 28 13.50 -3.09 18.10
N PRO A 29 13.44 -3.02 19.45
CA PRO A 29 14.47 -3.59 20.32
C PRO A 29 14.77 -5.08 20.06
N HIS A 30 13.77 -5.85 19.63
CA HIS A 30 13.93 -7.28 19.36
C HIS A 30 14.50 -7.56 17.98
N MET A 31 14.35 -6.64 17.03
CA MET A 31 14.72 -6.80 15.62
C MET A 31 16.03 -6.11 15.23
N TRP A 32 16.43 -5.08 15.95
CA TRP A 32 17.70 -4.38 15.74
C TRP A 32 18.79 -4.85 16.72
N PRO A 33 20.06 -4.93 16.30
CA PRO A 33 21.17 -5.18 17.22
C PRO A 33 21.35 -4.03 18.23
N GLU A 34 21.75 -4.34 19.46
CA GLU A 34 21.98 -3.31 20.50
C GLU A 34 23.10 -2.33 20.16
N LYS A 35 24.08 -2.78 19.37
CA LYS A 35 25.19 -1.96 18.86
C LYS A 35 24.96 -1.67 17.39
N GLN A 36 25.22 -0.42 16.99
CA GLN A 36 25.12 -0.02 15.60
C GLN A 36 26.02 -0.90 14.72
N GLN A 37 25.46 -1.38 13.61
CA GLN A 37 26.19 -2.16 12.63
C GLN A 37 26.84 -1.23 11.60
N TYR A 38 28.10 -1.51 11.26
CA TYR A 38 28.87 -0.82 10.22
C TYR A 38 29.32 -1.82 9.14
N PRO A 39 28.39 -2.41 8.37
CA PRO A 39 28.71 -3.47 7.43
C PRO A 39 29.63 -2.95 6.31
N SER A 40 30.69 -3.71 6.03
CA SER A 40 31.54 -3.51 4.87
C SER A 40 30.77 -3.74 3.55
N HIS A 41 31.33 -3.29 2.43
CA HIS A 41 30.72 -3.54 1.11
C HIS A 41 30.52 -5.04 0.82
N ALA A 42 31.43 -5.90 1.27
CA ALA A 42 31.32 -7.35 1.10
C ALA A 42 30.19 -7.94 1.95
N GLU A 43 30.04 -7.49 3.20
CA GLU A 43 28.95 -7.93 4.08
C GLU A 43 27.59 -7.46 3.57
N ASN A 44 27.49 -6.19 3.16
CA ASN A 44 26.30 -5.65 2.50
C ASN A 44 25.93 -6.52 1.29
N ARG A 45 26.88 -6.79 0.39
CA ARG A 45 26.61 -7.59 -0.81
C ARG A 45 26.13 -9.00 -0.47
N LYS A 46 26.76 -9.66 0.49
CA LYS A 46 26.39 -11.02 0.94
C LYS A 46 24.95 -11.09 1.45
N VAL A 47 24.48 -10.07 2.15
CA VAL A 47 23.08 -9.99 2.60
C VAL A 47 22.16 -9.63 1.43
N LEU A 48 22.53 -8.62 0.64
CA LEU A 48 21.71 -8.07 -0.44
C LEU A 48 21.52 -9.02 -1.63
N ASP A 49 22.43 -9.98 -1.83
CA ASP A 49 22.28 -11.04 -2.83
C ASP A 49 21.06 -11.95 -2.58
N ARG A 50 20.63 -12.08 -1.32
CA ARG A 50 19.44 -12.87 -0.95
C ARG A 50 18.26 -12.01 -0.48
N ASN A 51 18.53 -10.82 0.06
CA ASN A 51 17.51 -9.91 0.55
C ASN A 51 17.71 -8.50 -0.04
N PRO A 52 16.88 -8.07 -1.01
CA PRO A 52 17.08 -6.78 -1.68
C PRO A 52 16.76 -5.57 -0.79
N GLU A 53 16.34 -5.76 0.45
CA GLU A 53 16.08 -4.71 1.43
C GLU A 53 17.39 -4.06 1.95
N GLY A 54 17.54 -2.76 1.71
CA GLY A 54 18.71 -1.97 2.11
C GLY A 54 18.91 -1.83 3.62
N ALA A 55 17.84 -2.02 4.41
CA ALA A 55 17.90 -2.05 5.87
C ALA A 55 18.45 -3.38 6.42
N ALA A 56 18.29 -4.48 5.66
CA ALA A 56 18.62 -5.82 6.14
C ALA A 56 20.06 -6.01 6.62
N PRO A 57 21.11 -5.45 5.97
CA PRO A 57 22.49 -5.61 6.45
C PRO A 57 22.77 -5.06 7.85
N ARG A 58 21.89 -4.19 8.37
CA ARG A 58 22.01 -3.60 9.72
C ARG A 58 21.09 -4.26 10.75
N GLY A 59 20.05 -4.95 10.30
CA GLY A 59 19.09 -5.65 11.15
C GLY A 59 19.56 -7.02 11.61
N LYS A 60 18.94 -7.58 12.65
CA LYS A 60 19.22 -8.96 13.09
C LYS A 60 18.85 -9.99 12.01
N TRP A 61 17.92 -9.66 11.11
CA TRP A 61 17.55 -10.50 9.97
C TRP A 61 18.56 -10.49 8.82
N ALA A 62 19.69 -9.79 8.96
CA ALA A 62 20.89 -10.10 8.19
C ALA A 62 21.29 -11.58 8.37
N ASP A 63 21.11 -12.14 9.58
CA ASP A 63 21.34 -13.55 9.87
C ASP A 63 20.14 -14.41 9.47
N VAL A 64 20.40 -15.44 8.66
CA VAL A 64 19.37 -16.38 8.18
C VAL A 64 18.83 -17.22 9.33
N GLU A 65 19.65 -17.53 10.34
CA GLU A 65 19.19 -18.31 11.49
C GLU A 65 18.28 -17.49 12.41
N PHE A 66 18.52 -16.18 12.52
CA PHE A 66 17.55 -15.27 13.14
C PHE A 66 16.26 -15.22 12.32
N LEU A 67 16.37 -14.95 11.01
CA LEU A 67 15.22 -14.83 10.11
C LEU A 67 14.30 -16.05 10.18
N LYS A 68 14.85 -17.27 10.15
CA LYS A 68 14.07 -18.53 10.28
C LYS A 68 13.25 -18.64 11.56
N LYS A 69 13.65 -17.93 12.62
CA LYS A 69 13.10 -18.04 13.97
C LYS A 69 12.40 -16.75 14.43
N VAL A 70 12.15 -15.80 13.53
CA VAL A 70 11.49 -14.53 13.91
C VAL A 70 10.12 -14.82 14.51
N TRP A 71 9.34 -15.70 13.88
CA TRP A 71 8.05 -16.18 14.40
C TRP A 71 8.13 -16.77 15.81
N ASP A 72 9.17 -17.56 16.10
CA ASP A 72 9.34 -18.21 17.41
C ASP A 72 9.56 -17.22 18.56
N ASN A 73 9.72 -15.93 18.27
CA ASN A 73 9.86 -14.87 19.27
C ASN A 73 8.58 -14.03 19.44
N ASN A 74 7.46 -14.42 18.83
CA ASN A 74 6.19 -13.70 18.95
C ASN A 74 5.69 -13.58 20.40
N ASP A 75 6.06 -14.52 21.27
CA ASP A 75 5.78 -14.50 22.71
C ASP A 75 6.55 -13.39 23.47
N LYS A 76 7.60 -12.84 22.87
CA LYS A 76 8.43 -11.75 23.42
C LYS A 76 8.08 -10.40 22.82
N MET A 77 7.25 -10.36 21.79
CA MET A 77 6.83 -9.12 21.13
C MET A 77 5.64 -8.51 21.86
N ASN A 78 5.60 -7.19 21.93
CA ASN A 78 4.49 -6.48 22.56
C ASN A 78 3.43 -6.10 21.53
N ASP A 79 3.81 -5.64 20.34
CA ASP A 79 2.88 -5.01 19.39
C ASP A 79 2.75 -5.77 18.07
N THR A 80 3.68 -6.71 17.83
CA THR A 80 3.86 -7.39 16.55
C THR A 80 3.69 -8.89 16.71
N GLN A 81 2.88 -9.49 15.84
CA GLN A 81 2.93 -10.92 15.58
C GLN A 81 3.51 -11.09 14.19
N PHE A 82 4.76 -11.56 14.10
CA PHE A 82 5.40 -11.82 12.81
C PHE A 82 4.78 -13.00 12.10
N ALA A 83 5.00 -13.17 10.80
CA ALA A 83 4.68 -14.38 10.05
C ALA A 83 5.78 -15.44 10.17
N ASP A 84 5.44 -16.71 9.94
CA ASP A 84 6.37 -17.86 9.91
C ASP A 84 7.07 -18.06 8.56
N TYR A 85 6.81 -17.17 7.59
CA TYR A 85 7.42 -17.19 6.26
C TYR A 85 8.07 -15.85 5.92
N HIS A 86 9.10 -15.90 5.09
CA HIS A 86 10.02 -14.77 4.92
C HIS A 86 10.43 -14.42 3.48
N GLY A 87 9.81 -14.94 2.42
CA GLY A 87 10.07 -14.45 1.04
C GLY A 87 11.56 -14.23 0.67
N HIS A 88 11.87 -13.07 0.10
CA HIS A 88 13.26 -12.60 -0.14
C HIS A 88 13.98 -12.15 1.14
N GLY A 89 13.65 -12.66 2.32
CA GLY A 89 14.17 -12.19 3.60
C GLY A 89 13.42 -11.02 4.26
N TRP A 90 12.29 -10.59 3.68
CA TRP A 90 11.42 -9.59 4.30
C TRP A 90 10.66 -10.17 5.50
N ASN A 91 10.38 -9.30 6.48
CA ASN A 91 9.56 -9.62 7.65
C ASN A 91 8.14 -9.09 7.48
N PHE A 92 7.16 -9.90 7.85
CA PHE A 92 5.74 -9.58 7.75
C PHE A 92 5.10 -9.62 9.13
N ARG A 93 4.14 -8.74 9.38
CA ARG A 93 3.38 -8.67 10.63
C ARG A 93 1.89 -8.85 10.39
N ALA A 94 1.22 -9.51 11.33
CA ALA A 94 -0.21 -9.71 11.35
C ALA A 94 -0.93 -8.37 11.49
N ILE A 95 -2.08 -8.27 10.82
CA ILE A 95 -2.97 -7.13 10.88
C ILE A 95 -4.16 -7.46 11.77
N PHE A 96 -4.29 -6.74 12.88
CA PHE A 96 -5.42 -6.89 13.80
C PHE A 96 -6.46 -5.79 13.63
N LYS A 97 -7.72 -6.14 13.91
CA LYS A 97 -8.86 -5.21 13.94
C LYS A 97 -8.62 -4.13 15.00
N ARG A 98 -8.82 -2.88 14.60
CA ARG A 98 -8.63 -1.72 15.48
C ARG A 98 -9.75 -0.71 15.32
N ASP A 99 -10.04 0.04 16.38
CA ASP A 99 -10.89 1.22 16.29
C ASP A 99 -10.13 2.41 15.64
N ARG A 100 -10.83 3.52 15.40
CA ARG A 100 -10.25 4.73 14.80
C ARG A 100 -9.17 5.41 15.66
N LYS A 101 -9.07 5.07 16.95
CA LYS A 101 -8.03 5.56 17.87
C LYS A 101 -6.82 4.61 17.93
N GLY A 102 -6.90 3.47 17.25
CA GLY A 102 -5.84 2.46 17.22
C GLY A 102 -5.95 1.40 18.31
N ASN A 103 -7.03 1.34 19.10
CA ASN A 103 -7.19 0.28 20.12
C ASN A 103 -7.50 -1.05 19.43
N LEU A 104 -6.92 -2.16 19.91
CA LEU A 104 -7.26 -3.51 19.46
C LEU A 104 -8.73 -3.84 19.77
N LEU A 105 -9.38 -4.57 18.88
CA LEU A 105 -10.77 -4.99 19.02
C LEU A 105 -10.93 -6.51 18.88
N ASP A 106 -11.80 -7.07 19.70
CA ASP A 106 -12.26 -8.46 19.61
C ASP A 106 -13.37 -8.66 18.55
N ALA A 107 -13.94 -9.86 18.52
CA ALA A 107 -14.98 -10.25 17.58
C ALA A 107 -16.27 -9.45 17.78
N GLU A 108 -16.62 -9.18 19.04
CA GLU A 108 -17.77 -8.39 19.46
C GLU A 108 -17.59 -6.89 19.17
N GLY A 109 -16.35 -6.45 19.00
CA GLY A 109 -15.99 -5.04 18.78
C GLY A 109 -15.68 -4.29 20.07
N GLU A 110 -15.46 -5.02 21.17
CA GLU A 110 -15.01 -4.47 22.44
C GLU A 110 -13.49 -4.31 22.43
N LYS A 111 -13.01 -3.39 23.26
CA LYS A 111 -11.58 -3.08 23.34
C LYS A 111 -10.81 -4.18 24.05
N VAL A 112 -9.75 -4.66 23.41
CA VAL A 112 -8.74 -5.51 24.03
C VAL A 112 -7.67 -4.60 24.64
N SER A 113 -7.31 -4.83 25.89
CA SER A 113 -6.30 -4.03 26.59
C SER A 113 -4.91 -4.27 26.00
N ASP A 114 -4.10 -3.22 25.84
CA ASP A 114 -2.72 -3.35 25.36
C ASP A 114 -1.79 -4.02 26.38
N ASP A 115 -2.16 -4.00 27.67
CA ASP A 115 -1.43 -4.68 28.76
C ASP A 115 -1.85 -6.16 28.93
N ASP A 116 -2.82 -6.64 28.15
CA ASP A 116 -3.26 -8.04 28.22
C ASP A 116 -2.23 -8.95 27.53
N PRO A 117 -1.62 -9.92 28.23
CA PRO A 117 -0.61 -10.79 27.64
C PRO A 117 -1.19 -11.71 26.54
N GLU A 118 -2.51 -11.91 26.51
CA GLU A 118 -3.22 -12.69 25.49
C GLU A 118 -3.92 -11.80 24.46
N LYS A 119 -3.55 -10.50 24.37
CA LYS A 119 -4.25 -9.55 23.48
C LYS A 119 -4.28 -9.98 22.02
N SER A 120 -3.23 -10.64 21.54
CA SER A 120 -3.15 -11.13 20.16
C SER A 120 -4.13 -12.28 19.89
N ASP A 121 -4.43 -13.11 20.90
CA ASP A 121 -5.40 -14.19 20.79
C ASP A 121 -6.85 -13.68 20.89
N LYS A 122 -7.06 -12.59 21.64
CA LYS A 122 -8.37 -11.94 21.81
C LYS A 122 -8.74 -11.03 20.65
N ALA A 123 -7.76 -10.34 20.06
CA ALA A 123 -7.97 -9.43 18.95
C ALA A 123 -8.22 -10.19 17.64
N VAL A 124 -9.07 -9.65 16.78
CA VAL A 124 -9.37 -10.29 15.49
C VAL A 124 -8.21 -10.09 14.52
N HIS A 125 -7.52 -11.17 14.15
CA HIS A 125 -6.61 -11.19 13.00
C HIS A 125 -7.42 -11.04 11.70
N MET A 126 -7.11 -10.02 10.89
CA MET A 126 -7.87 -9.67 9.70
C MET A 126 -7.38 -10.42 8.44
N SER A 127 -7.26 -11.73 8.54
CA SER A 127 -7.14 -12.65 7.40
C SER A 127 -8.44 -12.73 6.59
N SER A 128 -8.37 -13.26 5.36
CA SER A 128 -9.60 -13.57 4.61
C SER A 128 -10.44 -14.61 5.33
N ILE A 129 -11.77 -14.45 5.35
CA ILE A 129 -12.67 -15.50 5.85
C ILE A 129 -12.52 -16.81 5.06
N HIS A 130 -12.12 -16.74 3.79
CA HIS A 130 -11.85 -17.92 2.98
C HIS A 130 -10.62 -18.69 3.50
N LEU A 131 -9.59 -17.98 3.98
CA LEU A 131 -8.47 -18.62 4.66
C LEU A 131 -8.89 -19.23 6.00
N ASP A 132 -9.74 -18.54 6.76
CA ASP A 132 -10.16 -19.03 8.09
C ASP A 132 -10.95 -20.34 8.00
N VAL A 133 -11.78 -20.49 6.96
CA VAL A 133 -12.43 -21.77 6.66
C VAL A 133 -11.48 -22.76 5.96
N GLY A 134 -10.22 -22.37 5.73
CA GLY A 134 -9.09 -23.11 5.18
C GLY A 134 -9.19 -23.46 3.71
N MET A 135 -9.68 -22.53 2.89
CA MET A 135 -9.50 -22.51 1.44
C MET A 135 -8.08 -22.07 1.07
N HIS A 136 -7.61 -22.55 -0.07
CA HIS A 136 -6.34 -22.18 -0.70
C HIS A 136 -6.56 -21.39 -1.99
N CYS A 137 -5.50 -20.82 -2.57
CA CYS A 137 -5.60 -20.07 -3.83
C CYS A 137 -6.28 -20.91 -4.93
N VAL A 138 -5.96 -22.20 -4.99
CA VAL A 138 -6.52 -23.14 -5.98
C VAL A 138 -8.01 -23.40 -5.78
N ASP A 139 -8.55 -23.07 -4.60
CA ASP A 139 -9.97 -23.20 -4.26
C ASP A 139 -10.82 -22.11 -4.94
N CYS A 140 -10.22 -20.99 -5.35
CA CYS A 140 -10.90 -19.93 -6.11
C CYS A 140 -10.32 -19.71 -7.51
N HIS A 141 -9.03 -19.95 -7.73
CA HIS A 141 -8.40 -19.86 -9.04
C HIS A 141 -8.34 -21.24 -9.70
N PHE A 142 -9.07 -21.44 -10.79
CA PHE A 142 -9.17 -22.73 -11.49
C PHE A 142 -8.19 -22.85 -12.66
N SER A 143 -8.39 -23.85 -13.54
CA SER A 143 -7.45 -24.21 -14.60
C SER A 143 -7.00 -23.00 -15.45
N GLN A 144 -7.92 -22.17 -15.91
CA GLN A 144 -7.58 -21.03 -16.77
C GLN A 144 -6.76 -19.97 -16.02
N ASP A 145 -7.13 -19.64 -14.79
CA ASP A 145 -6.39 -18.67 -13.98
C ASP A 145 -4.95 -19.12 -13.71
N ASN A 146 -4.72 -20.43 -13.59
CA ASN A 146 -3.40 -21.00 -13.28
C ASN A 146 -2.54 -21.28 -14.53
N HIS A 147 -3.18 -21.66 -15.65
CA HIS A 147 -2.47 -22.10 -16.86
C HIS A 147 -2.56 -21.10 -18.02
N GLY A 148 -3.39 -20.07 -17.88
CA GLY A 148 -3.73 -19.12 -18.93
C GLY A 148 -4.72 -19.70 -19.94
N ASN A 149 -5.18 -18.84 -20.85
CA ASN A 149 -6.04 -19.18 -21.99
C ASN A 149 -5.36 -18.84 -23.33
N GLY A 150 -4.06 -18.59 -23.34
CA GLY A 150 -3.29 -18.24 -24.54
C GLY A 150 -3.35 -16.76 -24.94
N HIS A 151 -4.08 -15.91 -24.20
CA HIS A 151 -4.12 -14.46 -24.45
C HIS A 151 -3.06 -13.71 -23.64
N ILE A 152 -2.58 -12.60 -24.22
CA ILE A 152 -1.73 -11.62 -23.52
C ILE A 152 -2.64 -10.54 -22.97
N TYR A 153 -2.61 -10.37 -21.65
CA TYR A 153 -3.37 -9.35 -20.95
C TYR A 153 -2.50 -8.14 -20.60
N GLY A 154 -3.04 -6.93 -20.78
CA GLY A 154 -2.34 -5.68 -20.45
C GLY A 154 -2.20 -5.43 -18.95
N GLU A 155 -2.93 -6.16 -18.10
CA GLU A 155 -2.86 -6.06 -16.65
C GLU A 155 -3.28 -7.38 -15.99
N VAL A 156 -2.69 -7.68 -14.82
CA VAL A 156 -2.88 -8.97 -14.12
C VAL A 156 -4.35 -9.28 -13.84
N ALA A 157 -5.13 -8.29 -13.42
CA ALA A 157 -6.54 -8.49 -13.07
C ALA A 157 -7.47 -8.73 -14.27
N LEU A 158 -7.01 -8.55 -15.52
CA LEU A 158 -7.78 -8.92 -16.71
C LEU A 158 -7.66 -10.41 -17.03
N ALA A 159 -6.70 -11.13 -16.45
CA ALA A 159 -6.50 -12.55 -16.66
C ALA A 159 -7.38 -13.43 -15.75
N VAL A 160 -8.17 -12.82 -14.86
CA VAL A 160 -9.00 -13.54 -13.88
C VAL A 160 -10.35 -13.91 -14.50
N GLU A 161 -10.66 -15.20 -14.50
CA GLU A 161 -11.88 -15.76 -15.07
C GLU A 161 -13.07 -15.69 -14.11
N ILE A 162 -12.82 -15.92 -12.82
CA ILE A 162 -13.86 -15.99 -11.79
C ILE A 162 -14.20 -14.61 -11.19
N ASP A 163 -15.45 -14.45 -10.76
CA ASP A 163 -15.91 -13.37 -9.89
C ASP A 163 -16.78 -13.89 -8.74
N CYS A 164 -16.98 -13.06 -7.71
CA CYS A 164 -17.66 -13.38 -6.47
C CYS A 164 -19.08 -13.93 -6.71
N LYS A 165 -19.81 -13.36 -7.68
CA LYS A 165 -21.21 -13.74 -7.96
C LYS A 165 -21.33 -15.15 -8.53
N ASP A 166 -20.27 -15.70 -9.10
CA ASP A 166 -20.30 -16.99 -9.78
C ASP A 166 -20.56 -18.13 -8.77
N CYS A 167 -20.15 -17.91 -7.52
CA CYS A 167 -20.34 -18.82 -6.39
C CYS A 167 -21.34 -18.30 -5.35
N HIS A 168 -21.46 -16.98 -5.16
CA HIS A 168 -22.30 -16.39 -4.11
C HIS A 168 -23.63 -15.80 -4.60
N GLY A 169 -23.79 -15.62 -5.92
CA GLY A 169 -24.94 -14.95 -6.52
C GLY A 169 -24.99 -13.44 -6.26
N THR A 170 -26.15 -12.85 -6.51
CA THR A 170 -26.45 -11.43 -6.27
C THR A 170 -27.56 -11.28 -5.24
N ALA A 171 -27.98 -10.04 -4.95
CA ALA A 171 -29.12 -9.79 -4.08
C ALA A 171 -30.47 -10.27 -4.68
N LYS A 172 -30.52 -10.52 -6.00
CA LYS A 172 -31.74 -10.90 -6.72
C LYS A 172 -31.71 -12.35 -7.22
N GLU A 173 -30.52 -12.87 -7.51
CA GLU A 173 -30.33 -14.14 -8.21
C GLU A 173 -29.38 -15.06 -7.44
N LEU A 174 -29.69 -16.37 -7.44
CA LEU A 174 -28.75 -17.40 -7.01
C LEU A 174 -27.63 -17.52 -8.06
N PRO A 175 -26.43 -17.99 -7.69
CA PRO A 175 -25.34 -18.21 -8.63
C PRO A 175 -25.76 -19.22 -9.71
N ASN A 176 -25.44 -18.92 -10.97
CA ASN A 176 -25.66 -19.84 -12.10
C ASN A 176 -24.44 -20.75 -12.35
N LEU A 177 -23.36 -20.60 -11.58
CA LEU A 177 -22.10 -21.35 -11.69
C LEU A 177 -21.36 -21.15 -13.03
N MET A 178 -21.66 -20.08 -13.77
CA MET A 178 -20.88 -19.67 -14.93
C MET A 178 -19.91 -18.57 -14.51
N THR A 179 -18.64 -18.67 -14.91
CA THR A 179 -17.66 -17.65 -14.58
C THR A 179 -17.95 -16.33 -15.30
N SER A 180 -17.68 -15.20 -14.66
CA SER A 180 -18.02 -13.88 -15.22
C SER A 180 -16.96 -12.78 -15.09
N GLY A 181 -15.75 -13.13 -14.66
CA GLY A 181 -14.61 -12.22 -14.59
C GLY A 181 -14.12 -11.76 -15.98
N PRO A 182 -13.17 -10.81 -16.04
CA PRO A 182 -12.71 -10.25 -17.30
C PRO A 182 -12.13 -11.26 -18.30
N ALA A 183 -11.59 -12.40 -17.83
CA ALA A 183 -11.06 -13.45 -18.69
C ALA A 183 -12.09 -14.54 -19.04
N ALA A 184 -13.35 -14.43 -18.58
CA ALA A 184 -14.45 -15.32 -18.95
C ALA A 184 -14.92 -15.06 -20.40
N LEU A 185 -14.05 -15.37 -21.36
CA LEU A 185 -14.32 -15.27 -22.79
C LEU A 185 -15.42 -16.28 -23.19
N GLU A 186 -16.13 -16.00 -24.28
CA GLU A 186 -17.14 -16.91 -24.87
C GLU A 186 -18.26 -17.38 -23.92
N GLY A 187 -18.55 -16.60 -22.87
CA GLY A 187 -19.60 -16.91 -21.89
C GLY A 187 -19.12 -17.60 -20.61
N GLY A 188 -17.81 -17.79 -20.46
CA GLY A 188 -17.17 -18.31 -19.26
C GLY A 188 -17.23 -19.83 -19.10
N ALA A 189 -16.45 -20.35 -18.14
CA ALA A 189 -16.44 -21.74 -17.75
C ALA A 189 -17.64 -22.11 -16.85
N ASP A 190 -18.18 -23.32 -17.07
CA ASP A 190 -19.20 -23.91 -16.21
C ASP A 190 -18.54 -24.62 -15.01
N LEU A 191 -18.67 -24.01 -13.83
CA LEU A 191 -18.12 -24.51 -12.58
C LEU A 191 -18.78 -25.82 -12.12
N SER A 192 -19.97 -26.16 -12.60
CA SER A 192 -20.65 -27.43 -12.29
C SER A 192 -19.94 -28.65 -12.92
N LEU A 193 -19.12 -28.41 -13.94
CA LEU A 193 -18.31 -29.43 -14.60
C LEU A 193 -16.99 -29.71 -13.86
N LEU A 194 -16.57 -28.80 -12.96
CA LEU A 194 -15.34 -28.99 -12.21
C LEU A 194 -15.40 -30.21 -11.31
N ARG A 195 -14.26 -30.88 -11.18
CA ARG A 195 -14.06 -32.04 -10.32
C ARG A 195 -12.88 -31.80 -9.39
N THR A 196 -12.97 -32.36 -8.20
CA THR A 196 -11.83 -32.50 -7.28
C THR A 196 -10.93 -33.66 -7.75
N PRO A 197 -9.67 -33.76 -7.27
CA PRO A 197 -8.75 -34.84 -7.67
C PRO A 197 -9.27 -36.25 -7.42
N ASP A 198 -10.17 -36.42 -6.44
CA ASP A 198 -10.85 -37.68 -6.13
C ASP A 198 -12.09 -37.96 -7.01
N GLY A 199 -12.34 -37.13 -8.02
CA GLY A 199 -13.40 -37.32 -9.02
C GLY A 199 -14.79 -36.82 -8.61
N ARG A 200 -14.99 -36.31 -7.38
CA ARG A 200 -16.27 -35.74 -6.97
C ARG A 200 -16.53 -34.40 -7.66
N ARG A 201 -17.80 -34.01 -7.75
CA ARG A 201 -18.16 -32.65 -8.21
C ARG A 201 -17.59 -31.62 -7.25
N ARG A 202 -16.90 -30.62 -7.79
CA ARG A 202 -16.33 -29.56 -6.97
C ARG A 202 -17.40 -28.62 -6.45
N PHE A 203 -18.32 -28.20 -7.31
CA PHE A 203 -19.52 -27.46 -6.95
C PHE A 203 -20.74 -28.36 -7.08
N GLN A 204 -21.59 -28.38 -6.06
CA GLN A 204 -22.78 -29.22 -6.05
C GLN A 204 -23.92 -28.60 -5.25
N TRP A 205 -25.10 -28.52 -5.85
CA TRP A 205 -26.34 -28.24 -5.15
C TRP A 205 -26.83 -29.49 -4.42
N ILE A 206 -27.15 -29.37 -3.14
CA ILE A 206 -27.76 -30.40 -2.30
C ILE A 206 -28.99 -29.78 -1.65
N GLY A 207 -30.17 -30.09 -2.19
CA GLY A 207 -31.38 -29.31 -1.89
C GLY A 207 -31.21 -27.86 -2.37
N ASP A 208 -31.54 -26.90 -1.52
CA ASP A 208 -31.42 -25.47 -1.80
C ASP A 208 -30.04 -24.89 -1.45
N ASP A 209 -29.12 -25.72 -0.95
CA ASP A 209 -27.79 -25.31 -0.52
C ASP A 209 -26.73 -25.65 -1.57
N LEU A 210 -25.84 -24.69 -1.84
CA LEU A 210 -24.68 -24.87 -2.72
C LEU A 210 -23.45 -25.21 -1.89
N PHE A 211 -22.78 -26.31 -2.25
CA PHE A 211 -21.53 -26.74 -1.64
C PHE A 211 -20.36 -26.60 -2.61
N GLN A 212 -19.21 -26.17 -2.07
CA GLN A 212 -17.92 -26.25 -2.73
C GLN A 212 -17.01 -27.23 -1.97
N ARG A 213 -16.30 -28.08 -2.69
CA ARG A 213 -15.30 -29.02 -2.12
C ARG A 213 -13.88 -28.50 -2.30
N SER A 214 -13.02 -28.79 -1.33
CA SER A 214 -11.61 -28.45 -1.43
C SER A 214 -10.93 -29.25 -2.52
N ALA A 215 -10.06 -28.60 -3.28
CA ALA A 215 -9.19 -29.28 -4.23
C ALA A 215 -8.00 -29.98 -3.56
N LEU A 216 -7.66 -29.60 -2.32
CA LEU A 216 -6.49 -30.13 -1.59
C LEU A 216 -6.87 -31.15 -0.52
N TYR A 217 -7.99 -30.95 0.17
CA TYR A 217 -8.39 -31.77 1.31
C TYR A 217 -9.67 -32.56 0.98
N PRO A 218 -9.59 -33.88 0.73
CA PRO A 218 -10.76 -34.68 0.34
C PRO A 218 -11.91 -34.61 1.35
N ASP A 219 -11.63 -34.57 2.65
CA ASP A 219 -12.69 -34.59 3.67
C ASP A 219 -13.28 -33.19 3.95
N LYS A 220 -12.94 -32.18 3.15
CA LYS A 220 -13.32 -30.79 3.37
C LYS A 220 -14.26 -30.26 2.30
N GLU A 221 -15.42 -29.78 2.74
CA GLU A 221 -16.39 -29.07 1.92
C GLU A 221 -17.02 -27.91 2.70
N TRP A 222 -17.52 -26.93 1.97
CA TRP A 222 -18.08 -25.70 2.50
C TRP A 222 -19.46 -25.47 1.91
N LYS A 223 -20.45 -25.23 2.77
CA LYS A 223 -21.70 -24.60 2.35
C LYS A 223 -21.41 -23.14 2.00
N LEU A 224 -21.66 -22.75 0.75
CA LEU A 224 -21.45 -21.39 0.28
C LEU A 224 -22.50 -20.44 0.87
N SER A 225 -22.06 -19.26 1.28
CA SER A 225 -22.97 -18.19 1.74
C SER A 225 -23.59 -17.49 0.53
N LEU A 226 -24.91 -17.60 0.34
CA LEU A 226 -25.58 -17.05 -0.83
C LEU A 226 -26.16 -15.66 -0.51
N VAL A 227 -25.86 -14.65 -1.35
CA VAL A 227 -26.26 -13.27 -1.08
C VAL A 227 -27.79 -13.14 -1.02
N LYS A 228 -28.50 -13.77 -1.95
CA LYS A 228 -29.98 -13.80 -1.98
C LYS A 228 -30.58 -14.31 -0.66
N ASN A 229 -30.02 -15.38 -0.11
CA ASN A 229 -30.47 -15.96 1.16
C ASN A 229 -30.29 -14.98 2.32
N SER A 230 -29.16 -14.27 2.35
CA SER A 230 -28.86 -13.30 3.42
C SER A 230 -29.77 -12.06 3.41
N VAL A 231 -30.43 -11.77 2.29
CA VAL A 231 -31.30 -10.57 2.13
C VAL A 231 -32.78 -10.91 2.06
N THR A 232 -33.17 -12.19 2.15
CA THR A 232 -34.56 -12.63 2.02
C THR A 232 -35.20 -12.80 3.40
N PRO A 233 -36.19 -11.98 3.79
CA PRO A 233 -36.88 -12.14 5.07
C PRO A 233 -37.51 -13.53 5.22
N GLY A 234 -37.39 -14.11 6.41
CA GLY A 234 -37.88 -15.46 6.71
C GLY A 234 -36.92 -16.60 6.35
N HIS A 235 -35.84 -16.33 5.61
CA HIS A 235 -34.77 -17.30 5.43
C HIS A 235 -33.92 -17.41 6.71
N SER A 236 -33.39 -18.59 7.03
CA SER A 236 -32.59 -18.83 8.26
C SER A 236 -31.30 -18.03 8.31
N GLU A 237 -30.75 -17.67 7.15
CA GLU A 237 -29.53 -16.86 7.00
C GLU A 237 -29.80 -15.35 6.87
N TYR A 238 -31.05 -14.90 7.00
CA TYR A 238 -31.42 -13.50 6.85
C TYR A 238 -30.63 -12.58 7.80
N ASN A 239 -30.08 -11.51 7.24
CA ASN A 239 -29.38 -10.47 7.98
C ASN A 239 -29.90 -9.10 7.56
N GLU A 240 -30.56 -8.41 8.48
CA GLU A 240 -31.19 -7.11 8.21
C GLU A 240 -30.18 -6.04 7.77
N LYS A 241 -28.96 -6.04 8.33
CA LYS A 241 -27.91 -5.09 7.92
C LYS A 241 -27.47 -5.35 6.48
N ALA A 242 -27.30 -6.62 6.10
CA ALA A 242 -26.99 -7.01 4.73
C ALA A 242 -28.14 -6.65 3.77
N ALA A 243 -29.38 -6.94 4.15
CA ALA A 243 -30.57 -6.59 3.38
C ALA A 243 -30.66 -5.07 3.16
N ARG A 244 -30.50 -4.26 4.21
CA ARG A 244 -30.49 -2.80 4.09
C ARG A 244 -29.39 -2.29 3.17
N ALA A 245 -28.17 -2.82 3.28
CA ALA A 245 -27.06 -2.40 2.43
C ALA A 245 -27.25 -2.79 0.96
N LYS A 246 -27.66 -4.03 0.69
CA LYS A 246 -27.74 -4.59 -0.67
C LYS A 246 -29.05 -4.29 -1.40
N LEU A 247 -30.13 -3.99 -0.66
CA LEU A 247 -31.44 -3.67 -1.22
C LEU A 247 -31.79 -2.17 -1.15
N MET A 248 -30.81 -1.31 -0.87
CA MET A 248 -30.96 0.14 -0.87
C MET A 248 -31.24 0.69 -2.27
N SER A 249 -32.21 1.59 -2.39
CA SER A 249 -32.53 2.33 -3.61
C SER A 249 -31.50 3.42 -3.92
N LYS A 250 -31.35 3.75 -5.21
CA LYS A 250 -30.64 4.95 -5.70
C LYS A 250 -31.33 6.27 -5.31
N ASP A 251 -32.59 6.23 -4.84
CA ASP A 251 -33.34 7.41 -4.36
C ASP A 251 -32.73 7.93 -3.05
N THR A 252 -31.94 9.00 -3.16
CA THR A 252 -31.25 9.63 -2.02
C THR A 252 -32.17 10.43 -1.10
N GLU A 253 -33.36 10.82 -1.57
CA GLU A 253 -34.33 11.56 -0.75
C GLU A 253 -35.08 10.62 0.19
N LYS A 254 -35.57 9.49 -0.34
CA LYS A 254 -36.36 8.53 0.42
C LYS A 254 -35.52 7.47 1.13
N GLN A 255 -34.35 7.15 0.59
CA GLN A 255 -33.46 6.09 1.08
C GLN A 255 -34.21 4.77 1.37
N ASN A 256 -35.20 4.47 0.53
CA ASN A 256 -36.01 3.26 0.68
C ASN A 256 -35.18 2.03 0.33
N TRP A 257 -35.46 0.91 1.00
CA TRP A 257 -34.79 -0.35 0.75
C TRP A 257 -35.76 -1.52 0.91
N GLY A 258 -35.49 -2.63 0.22
CA GLY A 258 -36.32 -3.83 0.33
C GLY A 258 -36.34 -4.69 -0.92
N ALA A 259 -36.98 -5.86 -0.83
CA ALA A 259 -37.05 -6.82 -1.94
C ALA A 259 -37.74 -6.22 -3.19
N ASP A 260 -38.65 -5.27 -2.99
CA ASP A 260 -39.41 -4.59 -4.05
C ASP A 260 -38.60 -3.56 -4.84
N VAL A 261 -37.41 -3.17 -4.36
CA VAL A 261 -36.54 -2.26 -5.12
C VAL A 261 -36.04 -3.00 -6.37
N PRO A 262 -36.32 -2.52 -7.60
CA PRO A 262 -35.87 -3.15 -8.83
C PRO A 262 -34.33 -3.26 -8.91
N ALA A 263 -33.82 -4.28 -9.61
CA ALA A 263 -32.40 -4.58 -9.66
C ALA A 263 -31.53 -3.41 -10.19
N ASP A 264 -32.03 -2.71 -11.21
CA ASP A 264 -31.41 -1.54 -11.84
C ASP A 264 -31.45 -0.28 -10.95
N GLN A 265 -32.33 -0.27 -9.95
CA GLN A 265 -32.50 0.81 -8.98
C GLN A 265 -31.72 0.57 -7.68
N LEU A 266 -30.98 -0.53 -7.55
CA LEU A 266 -30.13 -0.80 -6.39
C LEU A 266 -28.90 0.13 -6.37
N ALA A 267 -28.69 0.87 -5.27
CA ALA A 267 -27.53 1.75 -5.09
C ALA A 267 -26.20 0.98 -5.07
N HIS A 268 -26.22 -0.27 -4.63
CA HIS A 268 -25.06 -1.16 -4.56
C HIS A 268 -25.27 -2.42 -5.42
N SER A 269 -25.76 -2.22 -6.65
CA SER A 269 -25.91 -3.29 -7.62
C SER A 269 -24.55 -3.95 -7.92
N TYR A 270 -24.57 -5.24 -8.25
CA TYR A 270 -23.34 -5.93 -8.67
C TYR A 270 -22.80 -5.38 -10.00
N ASP A 271 -23.66 -4.79 -10.84
CA ASP A 271 -23.27 -4.25 -12.14
C ASP A 271 -22.53 -2.91 -12.03
N ASP A 272 -22.80 -2.14 -10.97
CA ASP A 272 -22.17 -0.83 -10.73
C ASP A 272 -21.04 -0.89 -9.69
N MET A 273 -21.04 -1.87 -8.78
CA MET A 273 -20.10 -1.94 -7.66
C MET A 273 -19.60 -3.36 -7.39
N GLU A 274 -18.30 -3.48 -7.16
CA GLU A 274 -17.66 -4.74 -6.79
C GLU A 274 -18.07 -5.22 -5.39
N CYS A 275 -18.27 -6.52 -5.20
CA CYS A 275 -18.63 -7.08 -3.90
C CYS A 275 -17.55 -6.77 -2.84
N TYR A 276 -16.28 -6.85 -3.23
CA TYR A 276 -15.15 -6.56 -2.34
C TYR A 276 -15.01 -5.07 -2.00
N THR A 277 -15.79 -4.16 -2.58
CA THR A 277 -15.88 -2.77 -2.10
C THR A 277 -16.39 -2.70 -0.67
N CYS A 278 -17.42 -3.50 -0.35
CA CYS A 278 -17.95 -3.56 1.01
C CYS A 278 -17.23 -4.63 1.85
N HIS A 279 -16.96 -5.80 1.25
CA HIS A 279 -16.51 -6.96 2.01
C HIS A 279 -15.02 -6.95 2.39
N THR A 280 -14.19 -6.09 1.80
CA THR A 280 -12.78 -5.93 2.17
C THR A 280 -12.64 -5.31 3.56
N SER A 281 -12.02 -6.03 4.49
CA SER A 281 -11.78 -5.51 5.84
C SER A 281 -10.73 -4.40 5.87
N TRP A 282 -9.62 -4.61 5.18
CA TRP A 282 -8.55 -3.63 5.04
C TRP A 282 -7.87 -3.72 3.67
N THR A 283 -7.31 -2.60 3.22
CA THR A 283 -6.56 -2.51 1.96
C THR A 283 -5.13 -2.12 2.28
N THR A 284 -4.16 -2.75 1.63
CA THR A 284 -2.77 -2.28 1.70
C THR A 284 -2.65 -0.96 0.94
N SER A 285 -2.27 0.09 1.65
CA SER A 285 -1.92 1.38 1.08
C SER A 285 -0.40 1.56 1.15
N CYS A 286 0.23 1.60 -0.02
CA CYS A 286 1.67 1.78 -0.14
C CYS A 286 1.97 3.24 -0.52
N GLY A 287 2.51 4.01 0.42
CA GLY A 287 2.88 5.42 0.19
C GLY A 287 4.17 5.59 -0.62
N GLY A 288 4.96 4.52 -0.77
CA GLY A 288 6.04 4.46 -1.74
C GLY A 288 7.13 3.43 -1.43
N CYS A 289 7.93 3.14 -2.45
CA CYS A 289 9.13 2.32 -2.35
C CYS A 289 10.32 3.18 -2.77
N HIS A 290 11.31 3.30 -1.89
CA HIS A 290 12.56 3.96 -2.19
C HIS A 290 13.53 2.97 -2.84
N LEU A 291 14.06 3.32 -4.02
CA LEU A 291 15.06 2.54 -4.75
C LEU A 291 16.34 3.35 -4.89
N PRO A 292 17.24 3.34 -3.88
CA PRO A 292 18.54 3.94 -4.02
C PRO A 292 19.42 3.07 -4.92
N ILE A 293 19.96 3.70 -5.97
CA ILE A 293 20.85 3.08 -6.95
C ILE A 293 22.28 3.43 -6.56
N GLU A 294 23.08 2.41 -6.29
CA GLU A 294 24.49 2.54 -5.96
C GLU A 294 25.35 2.11 -7.15
N ALA A 295 26.15 3.04 -7.67
CA ALA A 295 27.13 2.76 -8.71
C ALA A 295 28.32 1.96 -8.18
N ASN A 296 29.06 1.33 -9.10
CA ASN A 296 30.21 0.45 -8.83
C ASN A 296 29.87 -0.89 -8.15
N ALA A 297 28.59 -1.27 -8.10
CA ALA A 297 28.17 -2.61 -7.74
C ALA A 297 28.04 -3.48 -9.00
N LYS A 298 28.95 -4.44 -9.18
CA LYS A 298 28.88 -5.39 -10.29
C LYS A 298 27.77 -6.42 -10.00
N THR A 299 26.71 -6.41 -10.80
CA THR A 299 25.52 -7.25 -10.58
C THR A 299 25.16 -8.01 -11.86
N GLU A 300 24.82 -9.28 -11.74
CA GLU A 300 24.22 -10.05 -12.83
C GLU A 300 22.80 -9.52 -13.13
N ARG A 301 22.45 -9.40 -14.41
CA ARG A 301 21.11 -8.99 -14.83
C ARG A 301 20.21 -10.22 -14.86
N HIS A 302 19.11 -10.17 -14.11
CA HIS A 302 18.08 -11.20 -14.14
C HIS A 302 16.98 -10.90 -15.17
N HIS A 303 17.36 -10.30 -16.30
CA HIS A 303 16.47 -10.09 -17.45
C HIS A 303 16.78 -11.15 -18.52
N TYR A 304 15.87 -11.35 -19.46
CA TYR A 304 16.01 -12.37 -20.52
C TYR A 304 17.28 -12.18 -21.36
N GLU A 305 17.75 -10.95 -21.54
CA GLU A 305 18.97 -10.62 -22.28
C GLU A 305 20.27 -11.02 -21.56
N GLY A 306 20.19 -11.29 -20.26
CA GLY A 306 21.34 -11.61 -19.40
C GLY A 306 22.40 -10.49 -19.30
N GLY A 307 23.61 -10.87 -18.90
CA GLY A 307 24.77 -9.98 -18.79
C GLY A 307 24.92 -9.32 -17.41
N GLU A 308 25.75 -8.28 -17.35
CA GLU A 308 26.11 -7.62 -16.09
C GLU A 308 25.82 -6.11 -16.14
N SER A 309 25.54 -5.53 -14.98
CA SER A 309 25.47 -4.08 -14.76
C SER A 309 26.53 -3.66 -13.73
N ARG A 310 26.82 -2.36 -13.65
CA ARG A 310 27.69 -1.76 -12.62
C ARG A 310 26.90 -0.94 -11.61
N ASN A 311 25.62 -1.27 -11.45
CA ASN A 311 24.72 -0.63 -10.51
C ASN A 311 23.96 -1.69 -9.73
N TYR A 312 23.57 -1.37 -8.50
CA TYR A 312 22.66 -2.19 -7.72
C TYR A 312 21.62 -1.28 -7.06
N ALA A 313 20.35 -1.69 -7.11
CA ALA A 313 19.25 -0.98 -6.49
C ALA A 313 18.64 -1.85 -5.41
N THR A 314 18.64 -1.37 -4.17
CA THR A 314 17.86 -2.02 -3.10
C THR A 314 16.39 -1.68 -3.24
N TYR A 315 15.50 -2.53 -2.73
CA TYR A 315 14.06 -2.35 -2.74
C TYR A 315 13.53 -2.11 -1.33
N ASN A 316 13.17 -0.86 -1.01
CA ASN A 316 12.81 -0.44 0.34
C ASN A 316 11.39 0.14 0.41
N PRO A 317 10.39 -0.64 0.83
CA PRO A 317 9.07 -0.09 1.13
C PRO A 317 9.17 0.88 2.29
N GLN A 318 8.74 2.13 2.08
CA GLN A 318 8.89 3.20 3.07
C GLN A 318 7.60 3.39 3.89
N VAL A 319 6.44 3.21 3.27
CA VAL A 319 5.14 3.39 3.94
C VAL A 319 4.19 2.29 3.50
N ALA A 320 3.92 1.33 4.38
CA ALA A 320 2.83 0.36 4.24
C ALA A 320 1.80 0.59 5.36
N ARG A 321 0.57 0.91 4.98
CA ARG A 321 -0.54 1.20 5.89
C ARG A 321 -1.75 0.33 5.56
N ASN A 322 -2.60 0.09 6.55
CA ASN A 322 -3.86 -0.65 6.42
C ASN A 322 -5.10 0.21 6.77
N GLN A 323 -4.90 1.49 7.14
CA GLN A 323 -5.96 2.41 7.57
C GLN A 323 -6.58 3.24 6.43
N VAL A 324 -5.99 3.20 5.22
CA VAL A 324 -6.46 4.00 4.10
C VAL A 324 -7.44 3.20 3.27
N PHE A 325 -8.60 3.78 2.99
CA PHE A 325 -9.61 3.20 2.11
C PHE A 325 -10.08 4.25 1.10
N MET A 326 -9.92 3.93 -0.18
CA MET A 326 -10.19 4.81 -1.30
C MET A 326 -11.06 4.05 -2.30
N LEU A 327 -11.94 4.77 -3.01
CA LEU A 327 -12.79 4.20 -4.05
C LEU A 327 -12.48 4.85 -5.39
N GLY A 328 -12.53 4.06 -6.44
CA GLY A 328 -12.44 4.54 -7.81
C GLY A 328 -13.20 3.63 -8.75
N ARG A 329 -13.16 3.97 -10.03
CA ARG A 329 -13.86 3.23 -11.08
C ARG A 329 -12.86 2.35 -11.84
N ARG A 330 -13.22 1.09 -12.06
CA ARG A 330 -12.45 0.19 -12.93
C ARG A 330 -12.51 0.68 -14.38
N GLY A 331 -11.51 0.28 -15.18
CA GLY A 331 -11.54 0.54 -16.62
C GLY A 331 -12.73 -0.13 -17.31
N PRO A 332 -13.12 0.28 -18.53
CA PRO A 332 -14.24 -0.30 -19.27
C PRO A 332 -14.09 -1.81 -19.51
N ALA A 333 -12.87 -2.29 -19.77
CA ALA A 333 -12.57 -3.72 -19.92
C ALA A 333 -12.84 -4.56 -18.65
N LYS A 334 -13.07 -3.89 -17.52
CA LYS A 334 -13.38 -4.46 -16.20
C LYS A 334 -14.79 -4.14 -15.74
N GLY A 335 -15.69 -3.86 -16.69
CA GLY A 335 -17.10 -3.54 -16.43
C GLY A 335 -17.34 -2.14 -15.86
N GLY A 336 -16.31 -1.30 -15.67
CA GLY A 336 -16.50 0.06 -15.19
C GLY A 336 -17.06 0.17 -13.76
N LYS A 337 -16.89 -0.86 -12.93
CA LYS A 337 -17.47 -0.93 -11.58
C LYS A 337 -16.70 -0.10 -10.55
N ILE A 338 -17.38 0.35 -9.49
CA ILE A 338 -16.74 0.95 -8.31
C ILE A 338 -16.00 -0.14 -7.53
N ALA A 339 -14.74 0.12 -7.21
CA ALA A 339 -13.86 -0.80 -6.50
C ALA A 339 -12.96 -0.03 -5.53
N PRO A 340 -12.43 -0.68 -4.47
CA PRO A 340 -11.33 -0.13 -3.70
C PRO A 340 -10.15 0.19 -4.61
N THR A 341 -9.48 1.31 -4.34
CA THR A 341 -8.24 1.71 -5.02
C THR A 341 -7.09 1.74 -4.03
N ARG A 342 -5.87 1.56 -4.55
CA ARG A 342 -4.65 1.80 -3.79
C ARG A 342 -3.62 2.53 -4.66
N SER A 343 -2.66 3.16 -3.99
CA SER A 343 -1.40 3.54 -4.63
C SER A 343 -0.66 2.29 -5.11
N THR A 344 -0.23 2.29 -6.37
CA THR A 344 0.47 1.19 -7.04
C THR A 344 1.94 1.54 -7.18
N SER A 345 2.76 1.03 -6.26
CA SER A 345 4.22 1.12 -6.36
C SER A 345 4.71 2.54 -6.63
N ALA A 346 4.29 3.52 -5.81
CA ALA A 346 4.82 4.89 -5.87
C ALA A 346 6.35 4.86 -5.68
N LEU A 347 7.09 4.85 -6.78
CA LEU A 347 8.54 4.76 -6.73
C LEU A 347 9.12 6.12 -6.39
N VAL A 348 10.17 6.08 -5.59
CA VAL A 348 10.99 7.23 -5.24
C VAL A 348 12.43 6.80 -5.43
N LEU A 349 13.18 7.50 -6.27
CA LEU A 349 14.52 7.09 -6.69
C LEU A 349 15.58 8.00 -6.10
N SER A 350 16.66 7.40 -5.66
CA SER A 350 17.91 8.10 -5.37
C SER A 350 19.05 7.45 -6.13
N SER A 351 20.13 8.18 -6.37
CA SER A 351 21.30 7.61 -7.06
C SER A 351 22.59 8.22 -6.55
N THR A 352 23.54 7.34 -6.29
CA THR A 352 24.92 7.67 -5.94
C THR A 352 25.84 7.25 -7.09
N ASN A 353 26.59 8.20 -7.65
CA ASN A 353 27.48 7.90 -8.77
C ASN A 353 28.84 7.34 -8.31
N SER A 354 29.72 7.03 -9.28
CA SER A 354 31.04 6.43 -9.01
C SER A 354 31.98 7.32 -8.18
N ASN A 355 31.76 8.65 -8.17
CA ASN A 355 32.47 9.62 -7.34
C ASN A 355 31.88 9.76 -5.93
N ARG A 356 30.87 8.97 -5.59
CA ARG A 356 30.09 9.06 -4.35
C ARG A 356 29.38 10.41 -4.21
N GLU A 357 28.87 10.92 -5.32
CA GLU A 357 27.99 12.08 -5.36
C GLU A 357 26.54 11.60 -5.40
N LYS A 358 25.69 12.19 -4.55
CA LYS A 358 24.25 11.97 -4.57
C LYS A 358 23.67 12.83 -5.69
N ILE A 359 23.49 12.23 -6.86
CA ILE A 359 23.12 12.94 -8.09
C ILE A 359 21.60 13.04 -8.28
N TYR A 360 20.84 12.13 -7.65
CA TYR A 360 19.39 12.18 -7.58
C TYR A 360 18.98 11.84 -6.15
N ILE A 361 18.06 12.61 -5.58
CA ILE A 361 17.53 12.33 -4.23
C ILE A 361 16.01 12.26 -4.23
N GLN A 362 15.51 11.09 -3.86
CA GLN A 362 14.10 10.84 -3.61
C GLN A 362 13.14 11.45 -4.63
N GLN A 363 13.47 11.29 -5.91
CA GLN A 363 12.66 11.80 -7.00
C GLN A 363 11.70 10.73 -7.52
N PRO A 364 10.43 11.07 -7.75
CA PRO A 364 9.51 10.19 -8.44
C PRO A 364 9.88 10.08 -9.93
N PRO A 365 9.99 8.88 -10.52
CA PRO A 365 10.19 8.75 -11.95
C PRO A 365 8.95 9.24 -12.70
N ILE A 366 9.19 9.86 -13.86
CA ILE A 366 8.16 10.36 -14.77
C ILE A 366 8.45 9.76 -16.14
N ALA A 367 7.42 9.20 -16.77
CA ALA A 367 7.53 8.68 -18.13
C ALA A 367 7.80 9.83 -19.11
N ALA A 368 8.43 9.54 -20.25
CA ALA A 368 8.66 10.55 -21.30
C ALA A 368 7.35 11.23 -21.79
N SER A 369 6.20 10.56 -21.65
CA SER A 369 4.87 11.11 -21.93
C SER A 369 4.27 11.98 -20.81
N GLY A 370 5.00 12.16 -19.70
CA GLY A 370 4.61 13.02 -18.58
C GLY A 370 3.76 12.36 -17.49
N TYR A 371 3.59 11.04 -17.50
CA TYR A 371 2.88 10.33 -16.43
C TYR A 371 3.79 10.08 -15.22
N SER A 372 3.28 10.40 -14.03
CA SER A 372 3.95 10.11 -12.77
C SER A 372 3.93 8.62 -12.47
N SER A 373 5.00 8.14 -11.83
CA SER A 373 5.08 6.81 -11.22
C SER A 373 4.18 6.63 -10.00
N GLN A 374 3.66 7.71 -9.42
CA GLN A 374 2.64 7.63 -8.37
C GLN A 374 1.26 7.46 -9.01
N ALA A 375 0.89 6.21 -9.27
CA ALA A 375 -0.39 5.84 -9.87
C ALA A 375 -1.33 5.19 -8.85
N PHE A 376 -2.63 5.38 -9.03
CA PHE A 376 -3.67 4.66 -8.28
C PHE A 376 -4.34 3.66 -9.20
N ASN A 377 -4.59 2.46 -8.69
CA ASN A 377 -5.33 1.44 -9.44
C ASN A 377 -6.44 0.80 -8.59
N PRO A 378 -7.53 0.35 -9.24
CA PRO A 378 -8.47 -0.56 -8.60
C PRO A 378 -7.77 -1.83 -8.14
N HIS A 379 -8.07 -2.25 -6.91
CA HIS A 379 -7.34 -3.30 -6.24
C HIS A 379 -8.25 -4.16 -5.37
N PHE A 380 -8.14 -5.47 -5.56
CA PHE A 380 -8.73 -6.45 -4.66
C PHE A 380 -7.68 -6.94 -3.66
N ALA A 381 -7.82 -6.58 -2.38
CA ALA A 381 -6.86 -6.92 -1.35
C ALA A 381 -6.96 -8.37 -0.85
N HIS A 382 -7.96 -9.15 -1.28
CA HIS A 382 -8.18 -10.52 -0.80
C HIS A 382 -8.45 -10.65 0.72
N THR A 383 -8.84 -9.58 1.40
CA THR A 383 -9.09 -9.52 2.86
C THR A 383 -10.60 -9.55 3.18
N VAL A 384 -11.36 -10.34 2.41
CA VAL A 384 -12.82 -10.35 2.53
C VAL A 384 -13.30 -10.97 3.84
N ARG A 385 -14.35 -10.39 4.45
CA ARG A 385 -14.96 -10.83 5.71
C ARG A 385 -16.49 -10.81 5.63
N LYS A 386 -17.13 -11.47 6.60
CA LYS A 386 -18.58 -11.40 6.82
C LYS A 386 -18.98 -10.33 7.84
N THR A 387 -18.11 -10.05 8.81
CA THR A 387 -18.41 -9.16 9.95
C THR A 387 -17.57 -7.87 9.91
N GLU A 388 -16.25 -7.97 9.74
CA GLU A 388 -15.33 -6.82 9.67
C GLU A 388 -15.36 -6.18 8.27
N THR A 389 -16.55 -5.83 7.78
CA THR A 389 -16.76 -5.20 6.48
C THR A 389 -16.86 -3.68 6.62
N LYS A 390 -16.92 -2.97 5.49
CA LYS A 390 -17.26 -1.54 5.50
C LYS A 390 -18.71 -1.32 5.94
N THR A 391 -18.91 -0.25 6.68
CA THR A 391 -20.21 0.23 7.17
C THR A 391 -20.64 1.48 6.40
N CYS A 392 -21.89 1.92 6.57
CA CYS A 392 -22.40 3.07 5.84
C CYS A 392 -21.54 4.33 6.04
N SER A 393 -21.05 4.60 7.25
CA SER A 393 -20.23 5.78 7.56
C SER A 393 -18.76 5.67 7.13
N ASP A 394 -18.35 4.52 6.60
CA ASP A 394 -17.05 4.39 5.94
C ASP A 394 -17.10 4.91 4.49
N CYS A 395 -18.30 5.01 3.90
CA CYS A 395 -18.49 5.45 2.51
C CYS A 395 -19.46 6.63 2.33
N HIS A 396 -20.24 6.98 3.35
CA HIS A 396 -21.21 8.07 3.35
C HIS A 396 -20.98 8.99 4.55
N ILE A 397 -21.42 10.24 4.43
CA ILE A 397 -21.36 11.21 5.52
C ILE A 397 -22.10 10.66 6.74
N ALA A 398 -21.40 10.65 7.88
CA ALA A 398 -21.95 10.17 9.14
C ALA A 398 -22.98 11.16 9.68
N LYS A 399 -24.04 10.65 10.33
CA LYS A 399 -25.03 11.48 11.01
C LYS A 399 -24.39 12.37 12.08
N ASP A 400 -23.35 11.88 12.73
CA ASP A 400 -22.60 12.58 13.78
C ASP A 400 -21.61 13.62 13.22
N ASN A 401 -21.49 13.70 11.87
CA ASN A 401 -20.66 14.67 11.15
C ASN A 401 -19.17 14.64 11.55
N ASP A 402 -18.65 13.44 11.83
CA ASP A 402 -17.29 13.22 12.34
C ASP A 402 -16.35 12.56 11.32
N ASN A 403 -16.77 12.41 10.05
CA ASN A 403 -16.05 11.64 9.04
C ASN A 403 -15.69 12.41 7.75
N ASN A 404 -15.74 13.74 7.74
CA ASN A 404 -15.46 14.55 6.54
C ASN A 404 -14.06 14.30 5.94
N ALA A 405 -13.03 14.17 6.80
CA ALA A 405 -11.69 13.80 6.34
C ALA A 405 -11.66 12.39 5.73
N ILE A 406 -12.44 11.45 6.27
CA ILE A 406 -12.55 10.10 5.70
C ILE A 406 -13.21 10.15 4.33
N MET A 407 -14.25 10.98 4.14
CA MET A 407 -14.89 11.16 2.84
C MET A 407 -13.93 11.78 1.81
N ALA A 408 -13.13 12.78 2.21
CA ALA A 408 -12.09 13.34 1.35
C ALA A 408 -11.03 12.30 0.95
N GLN A 409 -10.60 11.44 1.89
CA GLN A 409 -9.69 10.33 1.59
C GLN A 409 -10.34 9.30 0.66
N LEU A 410 -11.58 8.89 0.94
CA LEU A 410 -12.36 7.94 0.15
C LEU A 410 -12.44 8.36 -1.33
N LEU A 411 -12.69 9.64 -1.56
CA LEU A 411 -12.79 10.26 -2.89
C LEU A 411 -11.43 10.66 -3.49
N MET A 412 -10.33 10.34 -2.83
CA MET A 412 -8.95 10.64 -3.27
C MET A 412 -8.68 12.14 -3.46
N GLN A 413 -9.38 13.02 -2.71
CA GLN A 413 -9.16 14.47 -2.74
C GLN A 413 -7.90 14.91 -1.97
N GLY A 414 -7.27 13.98 -1.25
CA GLY A 414 -6.09 14.23 -0.43
C GLY A 414 -6.46 14.74 0.96
N THR A 415 -5.79 14.21 1.98
CA THR A 415 -6.03 14.55 3.39
C THR A 415 -4.74 14.75 4.18
N ASN A 416 -3.59 14.77 3.50
CA ASN A 416 -2.27 14.78 4.13
C ASN A 416 -2.06 13.63 5.15
N PHE A 417 -2.82 12.54 5.03
CA PHE A 417 -2.71 11.36 5.91
C PHE A 417 -1.36 10.66 5.76
N ILE A 418 -0.77 10.71 4.56
CA ILE A 418 0.60 10.31 4.28
C ILE A 418 1.28 11.52 3.64
N ASN A 419 2.31 12.05 4.30
CA ASN A 419 3.14 13.12 3.74
C ASN A 419 4.56 12.62 3.56
N PHE A 420 5.21 13.10 2.50
CA PHE A 420 6.60 12.85 2.23
C PHE A 420 7.38 14.15 2.40
N VAL A 421 8.14 14.26 3.49
CA VAL A 421 9.01 15.42 3.76
C VAL A 421 10.30 15.32 2.94
N GLY A 422 10.84 14.10 2.82
CA GLY A 422 12.09 13.82 2.12
C GLY A 422 13.33 13.89 3.01
N TYR A 423 14.50 13.85 2.37
CA TYR A 423 15.82 13.83 3.00
C TYR A 423 16.12 15.18 3.66
N ASN A 424 15.65 16.26 3.03
CA ASN A 424 15.70 17.61 3.56
C ASN A 424 14.29 18.15 3.79
N ALA A 425 14.07 18.79 4.94
CA ALA A 425 12.95 19.70 5.12
C ALA A 425 13.34 21.08 4.58
N TRP A 426 12.43 21.73 3.86
CA TRP A 426 12.61 23.07 3.33
C TRP A 426 11.98 24.10 4.26
N VAL A 427 12.75 25.10 4.65
CA VAL A 427 12.35 26.15 5.59
C VAL A 427 12.58 27.51 4.95
N GLY A 428 11.60 28.39 5.03
CA GLY A 428 11.71 29.79 4.62
C GLY A 428 11.85 30.69 5.84
N GLY A 429 12.69 31.72 5.73
CA GLY A 429 12.87 32.74 6.75
C GLY A 429 12.90 34.14 6.13
N ASP A 430 13.16 35.14 6.99
CA ASP A 430 13.35 36.53 6.56
C ASP A 430 14.71 36.67 5.89
N GLY A 431 14.74 36.69 4.56
CA GLY A 431 15.97 36.86 3.79
C GLY A 431 16.64 35.55 3.36
N GLU A 432 16.06 34.39 3.66
CA GLU A 432 16.67 33.10 3.35
C GLU A 432 15.68 31.95 3.08
N VAL A 433 16.17 30.97 2.33
CA VAL A 433 15.61 29.62 2.26
C VAL A 433 16.68 28.60 2.60
N SER A 434 16.28 27.57 3.34
CA SER A 434 17.17 26.57 3.91
C SER A 434 16.67 25.15 3.65
N ALA A 435 17.56 24.27 3.17
CA ALA A 435 17.34 22.83 3.14
C ALA A 435 18.03 22.19 4.34
N VAL A 436 17.25 21.72 5.31
CA VAL A 436 17.75 21.10 6.55
C VAL A 436 17.66 19.59 6.43
N GLN A 437 18.76 18.86 6.57
CA GLN A 437 18.74 17.40 6.56
C GLN A 437 17.96 16.86 7.77
N VAL A 438 16.93 16.05 7.54
CA VAL A 438 16.04 15.51 8.59
C VAL A 438 16.05 13.99 8.72
N THR A 439 16.66 13.27 7.77
CA THR A 439 16.78 11.81 7.83
C THR A 439 18.22 11.37 7.60
N GLU A 440 18.52 10.13 7.98
CA GLU A 440 19.74 9.46 7.53
C GLU A 440 19.68 9.13 6.04
N TRP A 441 20.86 9.08 5.40
CA TRP A 441 20.94 8.71 3.98
C TRP A 441 20.77 7.21 3.76
N ASP A 442 21.40 6.42 4.63
CA ASP A 442 21.41 4.97 4.56
C ASP A 442 20.03 4.39 4.91
N GLU A 443 19.73 3.20 4.39
CA GLU A 443 18.50 2.48 4.72
C GLU A 443 18.61 1.73 6.05
N PRO A 444 17.56 1.77 6.90
CA PRO A 444 16.31 2.53 6.70
C PRO A 444 16.54 4.04 6.87
N GLN A 445 15.92 4.88 6.04
CA GLN A 445 16.05 6.35 6.13
C GLN A 445 15.29 6.92 7.33
N ALA A 446 15.78 6.62 8.53
CA ALA A 446 15.18 7.03 9.79
C ALA A 446 15.25 8.56 9.96
N VAL A 447 14.18 9.16 10.48
CA VAL A 447 14.17 10.58 10.88
C VAL A 447 15.13 10.76 12.05
N ILE A 448 16.03 11.73 11.94
CA ILE A 448 17.05 11.99 12.96
C ILE A 448 16.36 12.34 14.27
N GLY A 449 16.66 11.57 15.32
CA GLY A 449 16.08 11.71 16.67
C GLY A 449 14.80 10.90 16.90
N SER A 450 14.28 10.19 15.88
CA SER A 450 13.09 9.34 16.02
C SER A 450 13.34 8.05 16.82
N TYR A 451 12.25 7.36 17.17
CA TYR A 451 12.30 6.05 17.81
C TYR A 451 13.00 5.01 16.92
N LEU A 452 12.70 4.97 15.62
CA LEU A 452 13.45 4.13 14.68
C LEU A 452 14.95 4.48 14.66
N HIS A 453 15.32 5.77 14.65
CA HIS A 453 16.72 6.20 14.65
C HIS A 453 17.47 5.69 15.89
N LYS A 454 16.83 5.71 17.06
CA LYS A 454 17.40 5.19 18.32
C LYS A 454 17.85 3.73 18.21
N TYR A 455 17.12 2.88 17.48
CA TYR A 455 17.43 1.44 17.40
C TYR A 455 18.18 1.05 16.14
N ALA A 456 17.88 1.66 14.99
CA ALA A 456 18.59 1.38 13.75
C ALA A 456 20.01 2.00 13.75
N TYR A 457 20.20 3.14 14.42
CA TYR A 457 21.45 3.90 14.46
C TYR A 457 21.76 4.46 15.86
N PRO A 458 21.97 3.60 16.88
CA PRO A 458 22.12 4.05 18.26
C PRO A 458 23.30 5.00 18.48
N ASP A 459 24.41 4.84 17.75
CA ASP A 459 25.59 5.71 17.89
C ASP A 459 25.30 7.10 17.31
N TRP A 460 24.59 7.17 16.18
CA TRP A 460 24.21 8.43 15.54
C TRP A 460 23.08 9.14 16.30
N TYR A 461 22.16 8.38 16.89
CA TYR A 461 21.16 8.89 17.82
C TYR A 461 21.81 9.53 19.04
N GLN A 462 22.77 8.85 19.68
CA GLN A 462 23.50 9.42 20.82
C GLN A 462 24.24 10.71 20.42
N LYS A 463 24.90 10.72 19.26
CA LYS A 463 25.52 11.94 18.73
C LYS A 463 24.52 13.09 18.54
N HIS A 464 23.29 12.81 18.12
CA HIS A 464 22.25 13.83 18.01
C HIS A 464 21.84 14.39 19.39
N LEU A 465 21.74 13.53 20.41
CA LEU A 465 21.51 13.97 21.80
C LEU A 465 22.67 14.80 22.35
N ASP A 466 23.91 14.40 22.09
CA ASP A 466 25.11 15.14 22.50
C ASP A 466 25.17 16.53 21.85
N ASN A 467 24.60 16.66 20.65
CA ASN A 467 24.39 17.93 19.95
C ASN A 467 23.13 18.69 20.42
N MET A 468 22.57 18.35 21.59
CA MET A 468 21.36 18.97 22.15
C MET A 468 20.16 18.94 21.20
N MET A 469 20.04 17.87 20.42
CA MET A 469 18.98 17.67 19.42
C MET A 469 18.98 18.71 18.28
N VAL A 470 20.11 19.40 18.07
CA VAL A 470 20.26 20.35 16.95
C VAL A 470 20.64 19.59 15.67
N LEU A 471 19.94 19.92 14.57
CA LEU A 471 20.28 19.45 13.22
C LEU A 471 21.37 20.36 12.64
N ASN A 472 22.56 19.80 12.41
CA ASN A 472 23.75 20.58 12.05
C ASN A 472 24.02 20.69 10.54
N ASN A 473 23.26 19.95 9.72
CA ASN A 473 23.44 19.92 8.27
C ASN A 473 22.32 20.71 7.61
N ALA A 474 22.64 21.92 7.16
CA ALA A 474 21.74 22.75 6.37
C ALA A 474 22.48 23.43 5.21
N HIS A 475 21.79 23.62 4.10
CA HIS A 475 22.24 24.43 2.98
C HIS A 475 21.32 25.64 2.85
N GLN A 476 21.90 26.85 2.85
CA GLN A 476 21.14 28.10 2.86
C GLN A 476 21.37 28.89 1.56
N HIS A 477 20.36 29.65 1.17
CA HIS A 477 20.42 30.60 0.06
C HIS A 477 19.72 31.89 0.44
N SER A 478 20.26 33.03 0.01
CA SER A 478 19.59 34.33 0.17
C SER A 478 18.28 34.34 -0.62
N ALA A 479 17.24 34.85 0.01
CA ALA A 479 15.91 35.03 -0.58
C ALA A 479 15.35 36.39 -0.12
N GLY A 480 14.17 36.79 -0.60
CA GLY A 480 13.33 37.79 0.08
C GLY A 480 12.69 37.23 1.35
N VAL A 481 11.53 37.78 1.74
CA VAL A 481 10.75 37.26 2.88
C VAL A 481 9.92 36.07 2.41
N ALA A 482 10.36 34.85 2.72
CA ALA A 482 9.71 33.62 2.28
C ALA A 482 8.38 33.37 3.02
N ASN A 483 7.27 33.93 2.51
CA ASN A 483 5.94 33.81 3.10
C ASN A 483 5.37 32.38 3.00
N CYS A 484 5.66 31.71 1.89
CA CYS A 484 5.38 30.29 1.74
C CYS A 484 6.28 29.65 0.67
N LEU A 485 6.45 28.33 0.75
CA LEU A 485 7.27 27.57 -0.17
C LEU A 485 6.62 26.24 -0.54
N GLN A 486 6.98 25.72 -1.70
CA GLN A 486 6.59 24.38 -2.13
C GLN A 486 7.67 23.75 -3.01
N LEU A 487 8.13 22.56 -2.61
CA LEU A 487 9.00 21.73 -3.45
C LEU A 487 8.15 20.96 -4.47
N ARG A 488 8.52 21.01 -5.75
CA ARG A 488 7.98 20.15 -6.80
C ARG A 488 9.10 19.63 -7.70
N GLY A 489 9.39 18.34 -7.58
CA GLY A 489 10.52 17.72 -8.27
C GLY A 489 11.85 18.40 -7.92
N GLU A 490 12.50 18.98 -8.93
CA GLU A 490 13.80 19.65 -8.83
C GLU A 490 13.72 21.13 -8.50
N TYR A 491 12.52 21.67 -8.32
CA TYR A 491 12.29 23.10 -8.19
C TYR A 491 11.61 23.43 -6.86
N LEU A 492 12.16 24.42 -6.16
CA LEU A 492 11.56 25.04 -4.99
C LEU A 492 10.90 26.36 -5.39
N PHE A 493 9.58 26.44 -5.24
CA PHE A 493 8.81 27.64 -5.50
C PHE A 493 8.63 28.41 -4.21
N VAL A 494 8.93 29.71 -4.21
CA VAL A 494 8.92 30.55 -3.01
C VAL A 494 8.19 31.85 -3.32
N ALA A 495 7.23 32.19 -2.47
CA ALA A 495 6.54 33.47 -2.53
C ALA A 495 7.25 34.45 -1.58
N GLU A 496 7.90 35.47 -2.15
CA GLU A 496 8.82 36.38 -1.44
C GLU A 496 8.20 37.76 -1.16
N GLY A 497 6.87 37.86 -1.11
CA GLY A 497 6.17 39.09 -0.78
C GLY A 497 6.35 40.16 -1.85
N ALA A 498 6.87 41.33 -1.48
CA ALA A 498 7.12 42.43 -2.41
C ALA A 498 8.14 42.07 -3.49
N ASP A 499 8.99 41.09 -3.22
CA ASP A 499 9.99 40.58 -4.16
C ASP A 499 9.41 39.56 -5.15
N GLY A 500 8.09 39.33 -5.19
CA GLY A 500 7.47 38.44 -6.17
C GLY A 500 7.63 36.95 -5.87
N VAL A 501 7.51 36.11 -6.89
CA VAL A 501 7.72 34.65 -6.77
C VAL A 501 9.06 34.29 -7.37
N GLN A 502 9.88 33.55 -6.61
CA GLN A 502 11.15 33.02 -7.07
C GLN A 502 11.07 31.50 -7.18
N VAL A 503 11.63 30.95 -8.27
CA VAL A 503 11.85 29.50 -8.41
C VAL A 503 13.35 29.21 -8.31
N TYR A 504 13.72 28.28 -7.45
CA TYR A 504 15.10 27.82 -7.28
C TYR A 504 15.27 26.42 -7.84
N ASP A 505 16.34 26.16 -8.59
CA ASP A 505 16.79 24.80 -8.91
C ASP A 505 17.52 24.22 -7.69
N VAL A 506 17.00 23.10 -7.21
CA VAL A 506 17.46 22.39 -6.03
C VAL A 506 17.83 20.93 -6.33
N ALA A 507 17.99 20.56 -7.61
CA ALA A 507 18.40 19.21 -8.02
C ALA A 507 19.73 18.78 -7.38
N GLY A 508 20.62 19.76 -7.18
CA GLY A 508 21.95 19.57 -6.61
C GLY A 508 22.03 19.49 -5.09
N ILE A 509 20.90 19.51 -4.35
CA ILE A 509 20.92 19.78 -2.90
C ILE A 509 21.77 18.80 -2.06
N ALA A 510 21.84 17.54 -2.47
CA ALA A 510 22.66 16.52 -1.82
C ALA A 510 24.00 16.25 -2.54
N ASN A 511 24.24 16.91 -3.68
CA ASN A 511 25.41 16.66 -4.51
C ASN A 511 26.61 17.45 -4.00
N LYS A 512 27.60 16.75 -3.45
CA LYS A 512 28.85 17.35 -2.99
C LYS A 512 29.71 17.98 -4.09
N GLY A 513 29.50 17.61 -5.35
CA GLY A 513 30.19 18.18 -6.51
C GLY A 513 29.66 19.57 -6.89
N ILE A 514 28.57 20.02 -6.28
CA ILE A 514 27.96 21.32 -6.52
C ILE A 514 28.23 22.22 -5.30
N SER A 515 28.87 23.36 -5.55
CA SER A 515 29.27 24.29 -4.48
C SER A 515 28.08 25.10 -3.95
N GLN A 516 27.33 25.75 -4.84
CA GLN A 516 26.05 26.41 -4.51
C GLN A 516 24.91 25.48 -4.90
N ARG A 517 24.22 24.92 -3.91
CA ARG A 517 23.30 23.79 -4.10
C ARG A 517 21.83 24.17 -4.26
N ILE A 518 21.51 25.43 -4.00
CA ILE A 518 20.23 26.07 -4.28
C ILE A 518 20.55 27.15 -5.31
N ILE A 519 19.97 27.09 -6.49
CA ILE A 519 20.44 27.87 -7.65
C ILE A 519 19.31 28.76 -8.16
N THR A 520 19.51 30.08 -8.11
CA THR A 520 18.59 31.07 -8.72
C THR A 520 18.70 31.10 -10.24
N ALA A 521 19.94 31.07 -10.76
CA ALA A 521 20.23 31.05 -12.19
C ALA A 521 21.54 30.27 -12.43
N PRO A 522 21.55 29.20 -13.23
CA PRO A 522 22.72 28.31 -13.37
C PRO A 522 23.92 28.95 -14.07
N PHE A 523 23.71 30.00 -14.87
CA PHE A 523 24.78 30.67 -15.63
C PHE A 523 24.83 32.18 -15.34
N SER A 524 23.72 32.89 -15.55
CA SER A 524 23.58 34.32 -15.22
C SER A 524 22.11 34.72 -15.21
N ALA A 525 21.79 35.83 -14.54
CA ALA A 525 20.45 36.42 -14.55
C ALA A 525 20.00 36.89 -15.95
N LEU A 526 20.91 37.10 -16.90
CA LEU A 526 20.57 37.45 -18.29
C LEU A 526 20.19 36.23 -19.13
N GLY A 527 20.70 35.04 -18.76
CA GLY A 527 20.47 33.79 -19.50
C GLY A 527 19.35 32.93 -18.91
N HIS A 528 18.97 33.17 -17.66
CA HIS A 528 17.90 32.46 -16.97
C HIS A 528 17.29 33.38 -15.91
N ASP A 529 16.00 33.66 -16.05
CA ASP A 529 15.21 34.39 -15.07
C ASP A 529 13.96 33.58 -14.72
N ALA A 530 13.97 33.00 -13.51
CA ALA A 530 12.87 32.19 -12.97
C ALA A 530 11.99 32.98 -12.00
N HIS A 531 12.03 34.31 -12.11
CA HIS A 531 11.26 35.23 -11.30
C HIS A 531 9.92 35.57 -11.93
N VAL A 532 8.89 35.71 -11.10
CA VAL A 532 7.61 36.28 -11.49
C VAL A 532 7.34 37.51 -10.63
N SER A 533 7.46 38.68 -11.25
CA SER A 533 7.18 39.95 -10.59
C SER A 533 5.71 40.06 -10.20
N THR A 534 5.46 40.26 -8.90
CA THR A 534 4.13 40.58 -8.36
C THR A 534 4.30 41.64 -7.28
N ALA A 535 3.26 42.47 -7.05
CA ALA A 535 3.33 43.51 -6.03
C ALA A 535 3.37 42.96 -4.60
N ASN A 536 2.84 41.75 -4.39
CA ASN A 536 2.82 41.06 -3.10
C ASN A 536 2.50 39.56 -3.27
N ALA A 537 3.54 38.74 -3.46
CA ALA A 537 3.42 37.29 -3.48
C ALA A 537 3.23 36.75 -2.06
N SER A 538 1.98 36.52 -1.68
CA SER A 538 1.65 36.01 -0.34
C SER A 538 1.84 34.49 -0.22
N CYS A 539 1.46 33.73 -1.26
CA CYS A 539 1.75 32.31 -1.34
C CYS A 539 1.60 31.74 -2.76
N ILE A 540 2.25 30.61 -3.01
CA ILE A 540 2.03 29.71 -4.14
C ILE A 540 1.49 28.37 -3.65
N ALA A 541 0.47 27.86 -4.32
CA ALA A 541 -0.07 26.53 -4.07
C ALA A 541 -0.10 25.73 -5.37
N LEU A 542 0.66 24.64 -5.42
CA LEU A 542 0.66 23.68 -6.50
C LEU A 542 -0.23 22.49 -6.08
N PRO A 543 -1.04 21.95 -7.01
CA PRO A 543 -1.97 20.86 -6.70
C PRO A 543 -1.26 19.55 -6.31
N SER A 544 0.03 19.43 -6.63
CA SER A 544 0.86 18.29 -6.27
C SER A 544 2.34 18.69 -6.19
N ASN A 545 3.08 18.03 -5.31
CA ASN A 545 4.55 18.04 -5.30
C ASN A 545 5.15 17.17 -6.42
N GLN A 546 4.32 16.43 -7.15
CA GLN A 546 4.71 15.62 -8.30
C GLN A 546 4.66 16.46 -9.58
N PRO A 547 5.65 16.34 -10.49
CA PRO A 547 5.53 16.87 -11.84
C PRO A 547 4.59 15.97 -12.66
N ILE A 548 3.28 16.21 -12.55
CA ILE A 548 2.25 15.54 -13.38
C ILE A 548 1.99 16.32 -14.67
N ASN A 549 1.84 15.61 -15.79
CA ASN A 549 1.17 16.14 -16.98
C ASN A 549 -0.33 16.30 -16.66
N PRO A 550 -0.89 17.53 -16.71
CA PRO A 550 -2.29 17.78 -16.37
C PRO A 550 -3.29 17.36 -17.45
N LEU A 551 -2.83 16.81 -18.59
CA LEU A 551 -3.63 16.51 -19.78
C LEU A 551 -3.68 15.01 -20.11
#